data_AF-A0A101GTR4-F1
#
_entry.id   AF-A0A101GTR4-F1
#
_cell.length_a   1.000
_cell.length_b   1.000
_cell.length_c   1.000
_cell.angle_alpha   90.00
_cell.angle_beta   90.00
_cell.angle_gamma   90.00
#
_symmetry.space_group_name_H-M   'P 1'
#
loop_
_entity.id
_entity.type
_entity.pdbx_description
1 polymer ?
#
loop_
_entity_poly.entity_id
_entity_poly.type
_entity_poly.pdbx_seq_one_letter_code
_entity_poly.pdbx_strand_id
1 'polypeptide(L)'
;MEIFEFDGQKYKKASGHQKEWGTKIISGLNLVGRESILDLGCGDGVLTKQLAGLVPDGRVLGIDASAGMIEAAKELEEKNLSFMCVDINKIDFDNEFDLIFSNAVLHWVKDHGRLIKNCRHALRQNGILRFNFAGDGNCSNFFEVITQVMIEPAFSKYYVDFE
;
A
#
# COMPACT_ATOMS: atom_id res chain seq x y z
N MET A 1 -4.39 5.35 -18.58
CA MET A 1 -4.56 4.15 -17.76
C MET A 1 -5.56 4.50 -16.70
N GLU A 2 -6.72 3.85 -16.70
CA GLU A 2 -7.81 4.13 -15.76
C GLU A 2 -7.37 3.78 -14.34
N ILE A 3 -7.55 4.74 -13.43
CA ILE A 3 -7.33 4.55 -12.00
C ILE A 3 -8.50 3.71 -11.52
N PHE A 4 -8.23 2.56 -10.90
CA PHE A 4 -9.28 1.71 -10.36
C PHE A 4 -9.88 2.36 -9.11
N GLU A 5 -11.16 2.75 -9.17
CA GLU A 5 -11.85 3.42 -8.09
C GLU A 5 -12.50 2.39 -7.16
N PHE A 6 -12.20 2.48 -5.85
CA PHE A 6 -12.77 1.60 -4.84
C PHE A 6 -13.83 2.32 -4.01
N ASP A 7 -14.97 1.66 -3.81
CA ASP A 7 -16.05 2.09 -2.92
C ASP A 7 -15.67 1.81 -1.44
N GLY A 8 -15.43 2.88 -0.69
CA GLY A 8 -15.01 2.82 0.72
C GLY A 8 -16.03 2.17 1.66
N GLN A 9 -17.34 2.31 1.40
CA GLN A 9 -18.37 1.72 2.27
C GLN A 9 -18.41 0.19 2.13
N LYS A 10 -18.24 -0.33 0.91
CA LYS A 10 -18.13 -1.79 0.69
C LYS A 10 -16.85 -2.35 1.27
N TYR A 11 -15.73 -1.62 1.16
CA TYR A 11 -14.44 -2.06 1.69
C TYR A 11 -14.45 -2.22 3.22
N LYS A 12 -15.08 -1.28 3.94
CA LYS A 12 -15.19 -1.30 5.41
C LYS A 12 -15.82 -2.59 5.95
N LYS A 13 -16.70 -3.23 5.18
CA LYS A 13 -17.38 -4.50 5.54
C LYS A 13 -16.54 -5.75 5.25
N ALA A 14 -15.59 -5.67 4.32
CA ALA A 14 -14.77 -6.80 3.87
C ALA A 14 -13.36 -6.85 4.49
N SER A 15 -12.90 -5.77 5.12
CA SER A 15 -11.48 -5.56 5.49
C SER A 15 -11.03 -6.12 6.84
N GLY A 16 -11.83 -6.96 7.50
CA GLY A 16 -11.50 -7.49 8.84
C GLY A 16 -10.15 -8.21 8.92
N HIS A 17 -9.84 -9.09 7.96
CA HIS A 17 -8.56 -9.81 7.90
C HIS A 17 -7.36 -8.91 7.60
N GLN A 18 -7.55 -7.90 6.74
CA GLN A 18 -6.49 -6.96 6.37
C GLN A 18 -6.05 -6.10 7.56
N LYS A 19 -6.98 -5.77 8.46
CA LYS A 19 -6.71 -5.05 9.71
C LYS A 19 -5.87 -5.89 10.67
N GLU A 20 -6.19 -7.17 10.84
CA GLU A 20 -5.42 -8.05 11.72
C GLU A 20 -3.99 -8.29 11.22
N TRP A 21 -3.81 -8.43 9.90
CA TRP A 21 -2.47 -8.56 9.29
C TRP A 21 -1.69 -7.25 9.33
N GLY A 22 -2.37 -6.10 9.11
CA GLY A 22 -1.76 -4.77 9.23
C GLY A 22 -1.16 -4.54 10.62
N THR A 23 -1.88 -4.88 11.69
CA THR A 23 -1.40 -4.74 13.07
C THR A 23 -0.13 -5.55 13.34
N LYS A 24 0.01 -6.76 12.77
CA LYS A 24 1.22 -7.59 12.93
C LYS A 24 2.45 -7.02 12.22
N ILE A 25 2.26 -6.34 11.10
CA ILE A 25 3.38 -5.71 10.39
C ILE A 25 3.81 -4.46 11.14
N ILE A 26 2.85 -3.69 11.64
CA ILE A 26 3.11 -2.50 12.46
C ILE A 26 3.86 -2.86 13.74
N SER A 27 3.51 -3.97 14.41
CA SER A 27 4.18 -4.37 15.66
C SER A 27 5.65 -4.76 15.48
N GLY A 28 6.09 -5.05 14.25
CA GLY A 28 7.50 -5.31 13.91
C GLY A 28 8.30 -4.04 13.62
N LEU A 29 7.68 -2.85 13.66
CA LEU A 29 8.36 -1.58 13.42
C LEU A 29 9.02 -1.10 14.72
N ASN A 30 10.33 -0.90 14.67
CA ASN A 30 11.10 -0.31 15.77
C ASN A 30 11.04 1.23 15.70
N LEU A 31 9.85 1.79 15.90
CA LEU A 31 9.63 3.25 15.91
C LEU A 31 9.98 3.82 17.28
N VAL A 32 10.56 5.03 17.29
CA VAL A 32 10.91 5.79 18.50
C VAL A 32 9.98 6.98 18.75
N GLY A 33 8.97 7.18 17.91
CA GLY A 33 7.85 8.09 18.17
C GLY A 33 7.90 9.42 17.43
N ARG A 34 8.89 9.64 16.56
CA ARG A 34 9.18 10.92 15.89
C ARG A 34 9.36 10.82 14.38
N GLU A 35 9.17 9.63 13.83
CA GLU A 35 9.40 9.34 12.43
C GLU A 35 8.43 10.11 11.52
N SER A 36 8.93 10.51 10.36
CA SER A 36 8.13 10.90 9.20
C SER A 36 7.80 9.67 8.37
N ILE A 37 6.52 9.30 8.29
CA ILE A 37 6.04 8.08 7.64
C ILE A 37 5.19 8.43 6.41
N LEU A 38 5.43 7.73 5.30
CA LEU A 38 4.55 7.72 4.13
C LEU A 38 3.88 6.35 4.01
N ASP A 39 2.56 6.30 3.94
CA ASP A 39 1.78 5.08 3.72
C ASP A 39 1.23 5.06 2.28
N LEU A 40 1.74 4.14 1.47
CA LEU A 40 1.38 4.00 0.05
C LEU A 40 0.17 3.08 -0.12
N GLY A 41 -0.91 3.64 -0.65
CA GLY A 41 -2.21 2.98 -0.80
C GLY A 41 -2.91 2.82 0.55
N CYS A 42 -3.11 3.93 1.24
CA CYS A 42 -3.64 3.95 2.60
C CYS A 42 -5.10 3.48 2.70
N GLY A 43 -5.83 3.39 1.58
CA GLY A 43 -7.25 3.06 1.56
C GLY A 43 -8.07 4.01 2.45
N ASP A 44 -8.90 3.42 3.32
CA ASP A 44 -9.76 4.15 4.27
C ASP A 44 -9.00 4.77 5.47
N GLY A 45 -7.67 4.69 5.48
CA GLY A 45 -6.80 5.35 6.46
C GLY A 45 -6.77 4.70 7.84
N VAL A 46 -7.47 3.58 8.07
CA VAL A 46 -7.54 2.93 9.39
C VAL A 46 -6.15 2.47 9.87
N LEU A 47 -5.35 1.91 8.97
CA LEU A 47 -4.00 1.43 9.31
C LEU A 47 -3.02 2.59 9.47
N THR A 48 -3.14 3.60 8.60
CA THR A 48 -2.38 4.86 8.68
C THR A 48 -2.63 5.59 10.00
N LYS A 49 -3.86 5.53 10.52
CA LYS A 49 -4.23 6.05 11.83
C LYS A 49 -3.48 5.36 12.96
N GLN A 50 -3.32 4.04 12.88
CA GLN A 50 -2.54 3.29 13.87
C GLN A 50 -1.06 3.68 13.82
N LEU A 51 -0.49 3.86 12.62
CA LEU A 51 0.88 4.37 12.46
C LEU A 51 1.04 5.74 13.13
N ALA A 52 0.10 6.66 12.91
CA ALA A 52 0.13 7.99 13.53
C ALA A 52 0.09 7.94 15.06
N GLY A 53 -0.66 6.99 15.64
CA GLY A 53 -0.69 6.77 17.08
C GLY A 53 0.66 6.28 17.67
N LEU A 54 1.53 5.69 16.85
CA LEU A 54 2.87 5.24 17.26
C LEU A 54 3.93 6.34 17.13
N VAL A 55 3.64 7.43 16.41
CA VAL A 55 4.58 8.55 16.20
C VAL A 55 3.99 9.90 16.63
N PRO A 56 3.67 10.09 17.91
CA PRO A 56 3.01 11.30 18.41
C PRO A 56 3.80 12.59 18.15
N ASP A 57 5.14 12.51 18.11
CA ASP A 57 6.04 13.64 17.82
C ASP A 57 6.51 13.66 16.36
N GLY A 58 6.01 12.74 15.53
CA GLY A 58 6.33 12.59 14.12
C GLY A 58 5.23 13.13 13.20
N ARG A 59 5.19 12.60 11.97
CA ARG A 59 4.11 12.85 11.01
C ARG A 59 3.84 11.62 10.15
N VAL A 60 2.58 11.42 9.76
CA VAL A 60 2.17 10.38 8.84
C VAL A 60 1.36 10.99 7.70
N LEU A 61 1.77 10.67 6.47
CA LEU A 61 1.02 10.98 5.26
C LEU A 61 0.52 9.69 4.63
N GLY A 62 -0.79 9.52 4.53
CA GLY A 62 -1.40 8.45 3.74
C GLY A 62 -1.70 8.92 2.33
N ILE A 63 -1.38 8.10 1.32
CA ILE A 63 -1.75 8.37 -0.06
C ILE A 63 -2.53 7.23 -0.68
N ASP A 64 -3.50 7.56 -1.52
CA ASP A 64 -4.26 6.58 -2.29
C ASP A 64 -4.72 7.20 -3.62
N ALA A 65 -4.87 6.39 -4.66
CA ALA A 65 -5.34 6.87 -5.95
C ALA A 65 -6.88 7.02 -6.01
N SER A 66 -7.60 6.36 -5.10
CA SER A 66 -9.07 6.43 -5.02
C SER A 66 -9.53 7.64 -4.22
N ALA A 67 -10.26 8.56 -4.89
CA ALA A 67 -10.83 9.74 -4.24
C ALA A 67 -11.81 9.35 -3.12
N GLY A 68 -12.67 8.36 -3.34
CA GLY A 68 -13.62 7.89 -2.32
C GLY A 68 -12.96 7.27 -1.08
N MET A 69 -11.79 6.64 -1.24
CA MET A 69 -11.00 6.16 -0.10
C MET A 69 -10.41 7.32 0.70
N ILE A 70 -9.87 8.32 0.01
CA ILE A 70 -9.29 9.51 0.65
C ILE A 70 -10.36 10.35 1.33
N GLU A 71 -11.56 10.47 0.78
CA GLU A 71 -12.68 11.14 1.44
C GLU A 71 -13.01 10.48 2.79
N ALA A 72 -13.09 9.15 2.84
CA ALA A 72 -13.29 8.42 4.09
C ALA A 72 -12.09 8.55 5.05
N ALA A 73 -10.86 8.49 4.52
CA ALA A 73 -9.64 8.61 5.32
C ALA A 73 -9.51 9.99 5.96
N LYS A 74 -9.95 11.05 5.27
CA LYS A 74 -9.91 12.43 5.77
C LYS A 74 -10.71 12.63 7.06
N GLU A 75 -11.73 11.82 7.31
CA GLU A 75 -12.46 11.83 8.60
C GLU A 75 -11.58 11.45 9.79
N LEU A 76 -10.42 10.81 9.55
CA LEU A 76 -9.48 10.35 10.58
C LEU A 76 -8.30 11.33 10.81
N GLU A 77 -8.21 12.42 10.03
CA GLU A 77 -7.10 13.38 10.12
C GLU A 77 -6.91 13.93 11.54
N GLU A 78 -5.64 14.16 11.87
CA GLU A 78 -5.21 14.67 13.17
C GLU A 78 -3.98 15.58 12.98
N LYS A 79 -3.50 16.19 14.07
CA LYS A 79 -2.34 17.09 14.01
C LYS A 79 -1.10 16.47 13.33
N ASN A 80 -0.87 15.17 13.50
CA ASN A 80 0.26 14.43 12.92
C ASN A 80 -0.16 13.46 11.80
N LEU A 81 -1.41 13.51 11.33
CA LEU A 81 -1.93 12.60 10.30
C LEU A 81 -2.69 13.36 9.21
N SER A 82 -2.29 13.17 7.96
CA SER A 82 -2.92 13.79 6.78
C SER A 82 -3.06 12.79 5.64
N PHE A 83 -3.98 13.07 4.71
CA PHE A 83 -4.22 12.21 3.55
C PHE A 83 -4.22 12.98 2.23
N MET A 84 -3.69 12.35 1.17
CA MET A 84 -3.60 12.93 -0.16
C MET A 84 -4.05 11.95 -1.25
N CYS A 85 -4.93 12.42 -2.14
CA CYS A 85 -5.34 11.66 -3.33
C CYS A 85 -4.27 11.80 -4.41
N VAL A 86 -3.46 10.75 -4.60
CA VAL A 86 -2.37 10.72 -5.56
C VAL A 86 -2.06 9.28 -5.97
N ASP A 87 -1.81 9.10 -7.26
CA ASP A 87 -1.29 7.84 -7.81
C ASP A 87 0.16 7.65 -7.33
N ILE A 88 0.45 6.49 -6.73
CA ILE A 88 1.77 6.14 -6.20
C ILE A 88 2.87 6.29 -7.28
N ASN A 89 2.55 6.07 -8.56
CA ASN A 89 3.50 6.24 -9.67
C ASN A 89 3.89 7.70 -9.95
N LYS A 90 3.19 8.66 -9.35
CA LYS A 90 3.32 10.11 -9.57
C LYS A 90 3.84 10.86 -8.33
N ILE A 91 4.22 10.16 -7.26
CA ILE A 91 4.82 10.81 -6.09
C ILE A 91 6.18 11.43 -6.47
N ASP A 92 6.46 12.60 -5.91
CA ASP A 92 7.67 13.39 -6.18
C ASP A 92 8.17 14.05 -4.88
N PHE A 93 8.38 13.23 -3.86
CA PHE A 93 8.95 13.65 -2.59
C PHE A 93 10.48 13.48 -2.61
N ASP A 94 11.20 14.31 -1.85
CA ASP A 94 12.66 14.29 -1.81
C ASP A 94 13.20 14.34 -0.37
N ASN A 95 13.81 13.24 0.08
CA ASN A 95 14.48 13.13 1.38
C ASN A 95 13.57 13.53 2.57
N GLU A 96 12.32 13.06 2.55
CA GLU A 96 11.26 13.50 3.46
C GLU A 96 10.86 12.49 4.53
N PHE A 97 11.06 11.19 4.28
CA PHE A 97 10.50 10.13 5.12
C PHE A 97 11.57 9.22 5.71
N ASP A 98 11.39 8.86 6.98
CA ASP A 98 12.22 7.87 7.68
C ASP A 98 11.70 6.44 7.41
N LEU A 99 10.40 6.31 7.12
CA LEU A 99 9.74 5.06 6.78
C LEU A 99 8.76 5.28 5.63
N ILE A 100 8.85 4.43 4.60
CA ILE A 100 7.77 4.24 3.64
C ILE A 100 7.17 2.87 3.89
N PHE A 101 5.88 2.87 4.19
CA PHE A 101 5.07 1.71 4.50
C PHE A 101 4.08 1.44 3.36
N SER A 102 3.76 0.17 3.11
CA SER A 102 2.64 -0.21 2.24
C SER A 102 2.16 -1.60 2.60
N ASN A 103 0.84 -1.77 2.67
CA ASN A 103 0.21 -3.05 2.95
C ASN A 103 -0.88 -3.37 1.94
N ALA A 104 -0.73 -4.51 1.26
CA ALA A 104 -1.69 -5.08 0.31
C ALA A 104 -2.06 -4.15 -0.87
N VAL A 105 -1.11 -3.35 -1.37
CA VAL A 105 -1.34 -2.43 -2.50
C VAL A 105 -0.42 -2.72 -3.69
N LEU A 106 0.84 -3.06 -3.44
CA LEU A 106 1.85 -3.03 -4.52
C LEU A 106 1.66 -4.08 -5.62
N HIS A 107 0.82 -5.10 -5.41
CA HIS A 107 0.43 -6.05 -6.46
C HIS A 107 -0.47 -5.43 -7.54
N TRP A 108 -1.06 -4.26 -7.28
CA TRP A 108 -1.78 -3.47 -8.29
C TRP A 108 -0.86 -2.55 -9.10
N VAL A 109 0.40 -2.40 -8.70
CA VAL A 109 1.38 -1.54 -9.38
C VAL A 109 2.11 -2.36 -10.43
N LYS A 110 2.07 -1.92 -11.70
CA LYS A 110 2.78 -2.60 -12.80
C LYS A 110 4.26 -2.21 -12.89
N ASP A 111 4.59 -0.92 -12.74
CA ASP A 111 5.95 -0.41 -12.87
C ASP A 111 6.65 -0.34 -11.50
N HIS A 112 7.04 -1.51 -10.96
CA HIS A 112 7.78 -1.58 -9.69
C HIS A 112 9.14 -0.89 -9.75
N GLY A 113 9.78 -0.82 -10.92
CA GLY A 113 11.04 -0.11 -11.10
C GLY A 113 10.91 1.39 -10.79
N ARG A 114 9.89 2.04 -11.35
CA ARG A 114 9.54 3.43 -11.04
C ARG A 114 9.14 3.60 -9.58
N LEU A 115 8.29 2.71 -9.05
CA LEU A 115 7.89 2.74 -7.64
C LEU A 115 9.12 2.77 -6.72
N ILE A 116 10.04 1.82 -6.86
CA ILE A 116 11.22 1.74 -6.00
C ILE A 116 12.14 2.95 -6.18
N LYS A 117 12.27 3.47 -7.41
CA LYS A 117 13.02 4.69 -7.67
C LYS A 117 12.42 5.89 -6.93
N ASN A 118 11.11 6.10 -7.04
CA ASN A 118 10.42 7.20 -6.38
C ASN A 118 10.49 7.06 -4.85
N CYS A 119 10.29 5.84 -4.32
CA CYS A 119 10.48 5.56 -2.89
C CYS A 119 11.90 5.87 -2.43
N ARG A 120 12.92 5.57 -3.23
CA ARG A 120 14.31 5.92 -2.90
C ARG A 120 14.51 7.43 -2.81
N HIS A 121 13.95 8.21 -3.74
CA HIS A 121 14.04 9.66 -3.70
C HIS A 121 13.30 10.24 -2.47
N ALA A 122 12.13 9.71 -2.16
CA ALA A 122 11.32 10.15 -1.02
C ALA A 122 11.95 9.81 0.35
N LEU A 123 12.75 8.75 0.44
CA LEU A 123 13.39 8.32 1.67
C LEU A 123 14.58 9.22 2.06
N ARG A 124 14.69 9.47 3.36
CA ARG A 124 15.90 10.02 3.95
C ARG A 124 17.04 9.02 3.92
N GLN A 125 18.27 9.52 4.12
CA GLN A 125 19.41 8.67 4.40
C GLN A 125 19.11 7.74 5.59
N ASN A 126 19.37 6.44 5.42
CA ASN A 126 19.04 5.36 6.38
C ASN A 126 17.55 5.11 6.60
N GLY A 127 16.67 5.76 5.82
CA GLY A 127 15.25 5.49 5.81
C GLY A 127 14.94 4.08 5.31
N ILE A 128 13.76 3.59 5.68
CA ILE A 128 13.41 2.18 5.57
C ILE A 128 12.18 1.99 4.69
N LEU A 129 12.18 0.95 3.85
CA LEU A 129 10.98 0.42 3.21
C LEU A 129 10.40 -0.76 4.00
N ARG A 130 9.09 -0.76 4.19
CA ARG A 130 8.33 -1.88 4.79
C ARG A 130 7.09 -2.17 3.95
N PHE A 131 7.20 -3.19 3.10
CA PHE A 131 6.14 -3.60 2.19
C PHE A 131 5.64 -4.99 2.51
N ASN A 132 4.32 -5.16 2.47
CA ASN A 132 3.67 -6.46 2.50
C ASN A 132 2.66 -6.54 1.36
N PHE A 133 2.83 -7.50 0.44
CA PHE A 133 1.92 -7.70 -0.68
C PHE A 133 2.09 -9.11 -1.26
N ALA A 134 1.07 -9.59 -1.96
CA ALA A 134 1.12 -10.84 -2.72
C ALA A 134 2.04 -10.68 -3.94
N GLY A 135 2.93 -11.63 -4.17
CA GLY A 135 3.87 -11.60 -5.28
C GLY A 135 4.61 -12.92 -5.45
N ASP A 136 5.57 -12.91 -6.38
CA ASP A 136 6.42 -14.08 -6.60
C ASP A 136 7.15 -14.48 -5.29
N GLY A 137 7.32 -15.78 -5.06
CA GLY A 137 7.80 -16.33 -3.78
C GLY A 137 6.67 -16.61 -2.78
N ASN A 138 6.01 -15.58 -2.23
CA ASN A 138 4.98 -15.78 -1.18
C ASN A 138 3.63 -16.29 -1.72
N CYS A 139 3.39 -16.19 -3.03
CA CYS A 139 2.24 -16.77 -3.72
C CYS A 139 2.64 -17.88 -4.71
N SER A 140 3.83 -18.51 -4.56
CA SER A 140 4.35 -19.48 -5.53
C SER A 140 3.37 -20.61 -5.88
N ASN A 141 2.71 -21.21 -4.87
CA ASN A 141 1.75 -22.29 -5.10
C ASN A 141 0.51 -21.81 -5.88
N PHE A 142 0.07 -20.56 -5.67
CA PHE A 142 -1.03 -19.99 -6.44
C PHE A 142 -0.62 -19.80 -7.90
N PHE A 143 0.56 -19.22 -8.15
CA PHE A 143 1.07 -19.04 -9.50
C PHE A 143 1.30 -20.36 -10.21
N GLU A 144 1.82 -21.38 -9.53
CA GLU A 144 2.01 -22.72 -10.08
C GLU A 144 0.67 -23.32 -10.56
N VAL A 145 -0.34 -23.34 -9.70
CA VAL A 145 -1.66 -23.90 -10.04
C VAL A 145 -2.31 -23.11 -11.18
N ILE A 146 -2.30 -21.79 -11.12
CA ILE A 146 -2.89 -20.96 -12.18
C ILE A 146 -2.18 -21.18 -13.52
N THR A 147 -0.85 -21.24 -13.53
CA THR A 147 -0.07 -21.48 -14.77
C THR A 147 -0.39 -22.86 -15.36
N GLN A 148 -0.55 -23.89 -14.52
CA GLN A 148 -0.95 -25.23 -14.97
C GLN A 148 -2.36 -25.24 -15.57
N VAL A 149 -3.31 -24.56 -14.92
CA VAL A 149 -4.70 -24.47 -15.41
C VAL A 149 -4.77 -23.69 -16.72
N MET A 150 -3.98 -22.62 -16.86
CA MET A 150 -3.94 -21.79 -18.07
C MET A 150 -3.52 -22.56 -19.32
N ILE A 151 -2.72 -23.63 -19.19
CA ILE A 151 -2.29 -24.43 -20.35
C ILE A 151 -3.25 -25.59 -20.67
N GLU A 152 -4.25 -25.87 -19.83
CA GLU A 152 -5.19 -26.95 -20.09
C GLU A 152 -6.07 -26.64 -21.33
N PRO A 153 -6.41 -27.65 -22.17
CA PRO A 153 -7.23 -27.44 -23.36
C PRO A 153 -8.60 -26.79 -23.08
N ALA A 154 -9.16 -27.03 -21.89
CA ALA A 154 -10.44 -26.44 -21.48
C ALA A 154 -10.36 -24.92 -21.28
N PHE A 155 -9.18 -24.40 -20.90
CA PHE A 155 -9.02 -23.02 -20.44
C PHE A 155 -8.07 -22.17 -21.30
N SER A 156 -7.10 -22.78 -21.98
CA SER A 156 -6.05 -22.09 -22.75
C SER A 156 -6.54 -21.03 -23.74
N LYS A 157 -7.68 -21.24 -24.39
CA LYS A 157 -8.29 -20.25 -25.31
C LYS A 157 -8.66 -18.91 -24.64
N TYR A 158 -8.77 -18.85 -23.32
CA TYR A 158 -9.11 -17.64 -22.57
C TYR A 158 -7.87 -16.85 -22.10
N TYR A 159 -6.67 -17.39 -22.30
CA TYR A 159 -5.42 -16.84 -21.76
C TYR A 159 -4.37 -16.50 -22.84
N VAL A 160 -4.80 -16.30 -24.09
CA VAL A 160 -3.90 -16.09 -25.24
C VAL A 160 -3.03 -14.82 -25.09
N ASP A 161 -3.57 -13.78 -24.46
CA ASP A 161 -2.88 -12.49 -24.24
C ASP A 161 -2.75 -12.16 -22.73
N PHE A 162 -2.59 -13.18 -21.89
CA PHE A 162 -2.44 -12.99 -20.45
C PHE A 162 -1.04 -12.47 -20.12
N GLU A 163 -0.97 -11.23 -19.63
CA GLU A 163 0.24 -10.55 -19.11
C GLU A 163 0.29 -10.55 -17.58
#